data_AF-A0AAN9Y094-F1
#
_entry.id   AF-A0AAN9Y094-F1
#
_cell.length_a   1.000
_cell.length_b   1.000
_cell.length_c   1.000
_cell.angle_alpha   90.00
_cell.angle_beta   90.00
_cell.angle_gamma   90.00
#
_symmetry.space_group_name_H-M   'P 1'
#
loop_
_entity.id
_entity.type
_entity.pdbx_description
1 polymer ?
#
loop_
_entity_poly.entity_id
_entity_poly.type
_entity_poly.pdbx_seq_one_letter_code
_entity_poly.pdbx_strand_id
1 'polypeptide(L)'
;MAFNRLSVIKIIEFILVLLCVFFHYHSMEGGNKGQLFFVSAVFGGYLIIMIGLLLGFFVDTAFGRRVDMYFSVFGGVLFLAAAYFCYDEFNGRLIQTEATKYGHWKTWTALVEGILFLVDGVFTFRLE
;
A
#
# COMPACT_ATOMS: atom_id res chain seq x y z
N MET A 1 25.23 5.52 0.32
CA MET A 1 24.82 6.68 -0.51
C MET A 1 24.08 7.71 0.35
N ALA A 2 24.14 9.00 0.02
CA ALA A 2 23.45 10.04 0.78
C ALA A 2 21.92 9.85 0.73
N PHE A 3 21.25 10.01 1.87
CA PHE A 3 19.79 10.01 1.99
C PHE A 3 19.21 11.01 0.98
N ASN A 4 18.63 10.52 -0.11
CA ASN A 4 18.03 11.35 -1.15
C ASN A 4 16.51 11.40 -0.95
N ARG A 5 15.85 12.40 -1.53
CA ARG A 5 14.40 12.60 -1.49
C ARG A 5 13.62 11.34 -1.88
N LEU A 6 14.12 10.57 -2.85
CA LEU A 6 13.53 9.29 -3.27
C LEU A 6 13.53 8.23 -2.16
N SER A 7 14.61 8.15 -1.37
CA SER A 7 14.70 7.22 -0.24
C SER A 7 13.71 7.57 0.87
N VAL A 8 13.46 8.87 1.09
CA VAL A 8 12.47 9.35 2.06
C VAL A 8 11.05 8.95 1.63
N ILE A 9 10.71 9.11 0.34
CA ILE A 9 9.42 8.71 -0.19
C ILE A 9 9.21 7.22 0.06
N LYS A 10 10.16 6.36 -0.35
CA LYS A 10 10.09 4.90 -0.17
C LYS A 10 9.86 4.46 1.28
N ILE A 11 10.48 5.16 2.25
CA ILE A 11 10.25 4.90 3.68
C ILE A 11 8.81 5.28 4.09
N ILE A 12 8.29 6.38 3.58
CA ILE A 12 6.89 6.80 3.83
C ILE A 12 5.92 5.77 3.24
N GLU A 13 6.14 5.34 2.00
CA GLU A 13 5.33 4.28 1.34
C GLU A 13 5.32 3.02 2.22
N PHE A 14 6.51 2.58 2.68
CA PHE A 14 6.61 1.42 3.56
C PHE A 14 5.83 1.54 4.87
N ILE A 15 5.89 2.71 5.53
CA ILE A 15 5.12 2.97 6.76
C ILE A 15 3.62 2.90 6.49
N LEU A 16 3.16 3.45 5.37
CA LEU A 16 1.74 3.43 5.00
C LEU A 16 1.26 2.01 4.67
N VAL A 17 2.07 1.19 4.00
CA VAL A 17 1.77 -0.24 3.80
C VAL A 17 1.65 -0.96 5.15
N LEU A 18 2.55 -0.70 6.10
CA LEU A 18 2.45 -1.26 7.46
C LEU A 18 1.16 -0.85 8.17
N LEU A 19 0.77 0.42 8.05
CA LEU A 19 -0.50 0.91 8.60
C LEU A 19 -1.71 0.24 7.94
N CYS A 20 -1.67 0.01 6.62
CA CYS A 20 -2.72 -0.72 5.91
C CYS A 20 -2.87 -2.14 6.44
N VAL A 21 -1.76 -2.85 6.69
CA VAL A 21 -1.77 -4.20 7.28
C VAL A 21 -2.29 -4.17 8.71
N PHE A 22 -1.84 -3.20 9.53
CA PHE A 22 -2.29 -3.04 10.91
C PHE A 22 -3.80 -2.79 10.99
N PHE A 23 -4.32 -1.82 10.22
CA PHE A 23 -5.76 -1.57 10.16
C PHE A 23 -6.53 -2.74 9.56
N HIS A 24 -5.93 -3.43 8.58
CA HIS A 24 -6.54 -4.62 8.02
C HIS A 24 -6.76 -5.70 9.08
N TYR A 25 -5.76 -6.00 9.91
CA TYR A 25 -5.86 -6.96 11.00
C TYR A 25 -7.00 -6.62 11.98
N HIS A 26 -7.12 -5.35 12.37
CA HIS A 26 -8.16 -4.90 13.29
C HIS A 26 -9.57 -4.75 12.70
N SER A 27 -9.68 -4.71 11.36
CA SER A 27 -10.95 -4.60 10.64
C SER A 27 -11.29 -5.87 9.85
N MET A 28 -10.59 -6.99 10.09
CA MET A 28 -10.91 -8.26 9.42
C MET A 28 -12.29 -8.74 9.86
N GLU A 29 -13.24 -8.67 8.94
CA GLU A 29 -14.57 -9.20 9.12
C GLU A 29 -14.90 -10.23 8.04
N GLY A 30 -15.76 -11.19 8.37
CA GLY A 30 -16.12 -12.32 7.52
C GLY A 30 -17.12 -12.00 6.40
N GLY A 31 -17.09 -10.77 5.87
CA GLY A 31 -17.97 -10.29 4.78
C GLY A 31 -17.68 -10.96 3.43
N ASN A 32 -17.52 -10.17 2.37
CA ASN A 32 -17.24 -10.73 1.05
C ASN A 32 -15.83 -11.36 1.01
N LYS A 33 -15.77 -12.70 1.08
CA LYS A 33 -14.52 -13.47 1.13
C LYS A 33 -13.59 -13.20 -0.07
N GLY A 34 -14.14 -12.90 -1.24
CA GLY A 34 -13.36 -12.57 -2.43
C GLY A 34 -12.65 -11.22 -2.31
N GLN A 35 -13.39 -10.19 -1.87
CA GLN A 35 -12.81 -8.87 -1.60
C GLN A 35 -11.80 -8.93 -0.45
N LEU A 36 -12.12 -9.68 0.61
CA LEU A 36 -11.22 -9.89 1.74
C LEU A 36 -9.90 -10.53 1.29
N PHE A 37 -9.98 -11.62 0.52
CA PHE A 37 -8.80 -12.30 -0.03
C PHE A 37 -7.95 -11.36 -0.90
N PHE A 38 -8.59 -10.60 -1.79
CA PHE A 38 -7.89 -9.65 -2.65
C PHE A 38 -7.14 -8.60 -1.84
N VAL A 39 -7.81 -7.97 -0.87
CA VAL A 39 -7.19 -6.92 -0.04
C VAL A 39 -6.05 -7.48 0.83
N SER A 40 -6.23 -8.67 1.42
CA SER A 40 -5.17 -9.35 2.16
C SER A 40 -3.95 -9.64 1.26
N ALA A 41 -4.18 -10.11 0.04
CA ALA A 41 -3.13 -10.41 -0.93
C ALA A 41 -2.37 -9.15 -1.36
N VAL A 42 -3.08 -8.05 -1.63
CA VAL A 42 -2.45 -6.77 -1.99
C VAL A 42 -1.58 -6.26 -0.85
N PHE A 43 -2.13 -6.13 0.36
CA PHE A 43 -1.38 -5.54 1.48
C PHE A 43 -0.22 -6.41 1.94
N GLY A 44 -0.45 -7.72 2.07
CA GLY A 44 0.60 -8.67 2.47
C GLY A 44 1.68 -8.83 1.39
N GLY A 45 1.27 -8.94 0.12
CA GLY A 45 2.20 -9.05 -1.00
C GLY A 45 3.08 -7.82 -1.15
N TYR A 46 2.50 -6.63 -1.08
CA TYR A 46 3.28 -5.38 -1.15
C TYR A 46 4.14 -5.13 0.07
N LEU A 47 3.73 -5.60 1.26
CA LEU A 47 4.62 -5.54 2.43
C LEU A 47 5.93 -6.29 2.17
N ILE A 48 5.86 -7.50 1.61
CA ILE A 48 7.05 -8.29 1.28
C ILE A 48 7.90 -7.59 0.20
N ILE A 49 7.26 -7.07 -0.85
CA ILE A 49 7.96 -6.34 -1.92
C ILE A 49 8.71 -5.13 -1.35
N MET A 50 8.05 -4.32 -0.52
CA MET A 50 8.65 -3.12 0.07
C MET A 50 9.79 -3.42 1.03
N ILE A 51 9.70 -4.51 1.81
CA ILE A 51 10.82 -5.00 2.62
C ILE A 51 12.00 -5.37 1.72
N GLY A 52 11.75 -6.07 0.61
CA GLY A 52 12.78 -6.41 -0.37
C GLY A 52 13.47 -5.16 -0.93
N LEU A 53 12.70 -4.17 -1.36
CA LEU A 53 13.22 -2.90 -1.87
C LEU A 53 14.05 -2.14 -0.82
N LEU A 54 13.59 -2.09 0.44
CA LEU A 54 14.32 -1.48 1.55
C LEU A 54 15.64 -2.22 1.86
N LEU A 55 15.61 -3.56 1.90
CA LEU A 55 16.83 -4.35 2.10
C LEU A 55 17.83 -4.15 0.96
N GLY A 56 17.35 -4.00 -0.28
CA GLY A 56 18.21 -3.64 -1.42
C GLY A 56 18.95 -2.32 -1.23
N PHE A 57 18.34 -1.33 -0.58
CA PHE A 57 19.03 -0.09 -0.20
C PHE A 57 20.11 -0.30 0.87
N PHE A 58 19.90 -1.20 1.84
CA PHE A 58 20.89 -1.47 2.89
C PHE A 58 22.09 -2.30 2.41
N VAL A 59 21.88 -3.18 1.43
CA VAL A 59 22.92 -4.09 0.89
C VAL A 59 23.68 -3.46 -0.29
N ASP A 60 23.38 -2.22 -0.65
CA ASP A 60 23.93 -1.50 -1.83
C ASP A 60 23.70 -2.24 -3.17
N THR A 61 22.83 -3.26 -3.17
CA THR A 61 22.35 -3.94 -4.38
C THR A 61 21.07 -3.25 -4.83
N ALA A 62 21.25 -2.10 -5.48
CA ALA A 62 20.13 -1.33 -6.01
C ALA A 62 19.33 -2.16 -7.03
N PHE A 63 18.02 -2.25 -6.83
CA PHE A 63 17.11 -2.76 -7.84
C PHE A 63 17.17 -1.85 -9.08
N GLY A 64 17.03 -2.44 -10.26
CA GLY A 64 16.96 -1.65 -11.49
C GLY A 64 15.77 -0.68 -11.44
N ARG A 65 15.99 0.59 -11.76
CA ARG A 65 14.97 1.66 -11.70
C ARG A 65 13.67 1.32 -12.45
N ARG A 66 13.77 0.53 -13.53
CA ARG A 66 12.61 0.01 -14.28
C ARG A 66 11.74 -0.94 -13.45
N VAL A 67 12.37 -1.82 -12.68
CA VAL A 67 11.69 -2.80 -11.81
C VAL A 67 10.96 -2.08 -10.68
N ASP A 68 11.62 -1.08 -10.06
CA ASP A 68 11.00 -0.24 -9.04
C ASP A 68 9.77 0.50 -9.59
N MET A 69 9.89 1.12 -10.77
CA MET A 69 8.76 1.74 -11.46
C MET A 69 7.60 0.77 -11.72
N TYR A 70 7.87 -0.46 -12.17
CA TYR A 70 6.82 -1.46 -12.37
C TYR A 70 6.08 -1.74 -11.07
N PHE A 71 6.80 -1.98 -9.96
CA PHE A 71 6.16 -2.25 -8.68
C PHE A 71 5.37 -1.05 -8.15
N SER A 72 5.88 0.17 -8.30
CA SER A 72 5.16 1.40 -7.94
C SER A 72 3.87 1.57 -8.75
N VAL A 73 3.89 1.43 -10.08
CA VAL A 73 2.68 1.61 -10.90
C VAL A 73 1.62 0.54 -10.63
N PHE A 74 2.02 -0.74 -10.61
CA PHE A 74 1.10 -1.83 -10.28
C PHE A 74 0.58 -1.71 -8.85
N GLY A 75 1.42 -1.24 -7.92
CA GLY A 75 1.08 -1.05 -6.52
C GLY A 75 0.03 0.01 -6.37
N GLY A 76 0.22 1.14 -7.06
CA GLY A 76 -0.74 2.21 -7.12
C GLY A 76 -2.13 1.73 -7.56
N VAL A 77 -2.21 1.02 -8.69
CA VAL A 77 -3.49 0.50 -9.21
C VAL A 77 -4.13 -0.50 -8.24
N LEU A 78 -3.35 -1.43 -7.69
CA LEU A 78 -3.86 -2.46 -6.78
C LEU A 78 -4.32 -1.88 -5.44
N PHE A 79 -3.62 -0.88 -4.90
CA PHE A 79 -4.01 -0.19 -3.66
C PHE A 79 -5.26 0.66 -3.85
N LEU A 80 -5.43 1.31 -5.00
CA LEU A 80 -6.68 2.02 -5.33
C LEU A 80 -7.86 1.05 -5.44
N ALA A 81 -7.67 -0.12 -6.07
CA ALA A 81 -8.69 -1.15 -6.13
C ALA A 81 -9.02 -1.72 -4.73
N ALA A 82 -8.01 -1.96 -3.91
CA ALA A 82 -8.18 -2.41 -2.53
C ALA A 82 -8.91 -1.36 -1.67
N ALA A 83 -8.62 -0.06 -1.88
CA ALA A 83 -9.33 1.03 -1.23
C ALA A 83 -10.81 1.05 -1.63
N TYR A 84 -11.12 0.88 -2.91
CA TYR A 84 -12.51 0.76 -3.37
C TYR A 84 -13.25 -0.40 -2.70
N PHE A 85 -12.65 -1.59 -2.63
CA PHE A 85 -13.27 -2.73 -1.95
C PHE A 85 -13.43 -2.53 -0.44
N CYS A 86 -12.48 -1.87 0.22
CA CYS A 86 -12.64 -1.51 1.62
C CYS A 86 -13.78 -0.49 1.81
N TYR A 87 -13.89 0.49 0.90
CA TYR A 87 -14.98 1.45 0.93
C TYR A 87 -16.33 0.75 0.77
N ASP A 88 -16.47 -0.12 -0.22
CA ASP A 88 -17.70 -0.89 -0.50
C ASP A 88 -18.15 -1.73 0.71
N GLU A 89 -17.21 -2.40 1.38
CA GLU A 89 -17.50 -3.26 2.55
C GLU A 89 -17.90 -2.44 3.80
N PHE A 90 -17.31 -1.27 4.01
CA PHE A 90 -17.54 -0.47 5.24
C PHE A 90 -18.55 0.67 5.07
N ASN A 91 -18.89 1.06 3.84
CA ASN A 91 -19.85 2.12 3.58
C ASN A 91 -21.30 1.61 3.74
N GLY A 92 -22.16 2.40 4.42
CA GLY A 92 -23.57 2.04 4.63
C GLY A 92 -23.86 1.17 5.87
N ARG A 93 -22.86 0.86 6.69
CA ARG A 93 -23.07 0.16 7.97
C ARG A 93 -23.65 1.12 9.02
N LEU A 94 -24.87 0.83 9.47
CA LEU A 94 -25.61 1.64 10.46
C LEU A 94 -25.04 1.52 11.89
N ILE A 95 -24.28 0.47 12.18
CA ILE A 95 -23.69 0.20 13.50
C ILE A 95 -22.20 0.55 13.45
N GLN A 96 -21.80 1.60 14.15
CA GLN A 96 -20.40 2.01 14.25
C GLN A 96 -19.68 1.17 15.30
N THR A 97 -19.17 0.01 14.89
CA THR A 97 -18.28 -0.81 15.71
C THR A 97 -16.84 -0.29 15.58
N GLU A 98 -15.98 -0.55 16.56
CA GLU A 98 -14.54 -0.22 16.47
C GLU A 98 -13.89 -0.79 15.20
N ALA A 99 -14.27 -2.00 14.78
CA ALA A 99 -13.84 -2.60 13.51
C ALA A 99 -14.21 -1.75 12.27
N THR A 100 -15.36 -1.10 12.29
CA THR A 100 -15.82 -0.19 11.21
C THR A 100 -14.98 1.08 11.17
N LYS A 101 -14.58 1.64 12.33
CA LYS A 101 -13.66 2.78 12.40
C LYS A 101 -12.30 2.42 11.80
N TYR A 102 -11.74 1.26 12.16
CA TYR A 102 -10.51 0.77 11.56
C TYR A 102 -10.67 0.48 10.05
N GLY A 103 -11.83 0.01 9.61
CA GLY A 103 -12.15 -0.20 8.20
C GLY A 103 -12.15 1.09 7.36
N HIS A 104 -12.69 2.19 7.91
CA HIS A 104 -12.60 3.49 7.26
C HIS A 104 -11.16 4.02 7.22
N TRP A 105 -10.41 3.88 8.30
CA TRP A 105 -8.99 4.27 8.30
C TRP A 105 -8.17 3.48 7.30
N LYS A 106 -8.37 2.15 7.23
CA LYS A 106 -7.80 1.26 6.22
C LYS A 106 -8.07 1.74 4.79
N THR A 107 -9.31 2.17 4.54
CA THR A 107 -9.74 2.68 3.22
C THR A 107 -8.95 3.94 2.85
N TRP A 108 -8.89 4.92 3.75
CA TRP A 108 -8.17 6.17 3.51
C TRP A 108 -6.66 5.97 3.37
N THR A 109 -6.05 5.15 4.21
CA THR A 109 -4.61 4.86 4.09
C THR A 109 -4.29 4.14 2.80
N ALA A 110 -5.10 3.18 2.38
CA ALA A 110 -4.90 2.46 1.12
C ALA A 110 -5.07 3.40 -0.09
N LEU A 111 -6.01 4.34 -0.02
CA LEU A 111 -6.21 5.33 -1.07
C LEU A 111 -4.99 6.26 -1.20
N VAL A 112 -4.50 6.79 -0.08
CA VAL A 112 -3.31 7.66 -0.05
C VAL A 112 -2.09 6.92 -0.57
N GLU A 113 -1.89 5.67 -0.14
CA GLU A 113 -0.77 4.84 -0.57
C GLU A 113 -0.84 4.54 -2.08
N GLY A 114 -2.03 4.25 -2.60
CA GLY A 114 -2.23 4.03 -4.03
C GLY A 114 -1.84 5.26 -4.86
N ILE A 115 -2.18 6.47 -4.40
CA ILE A 115 -1.79 7.73 -5.07
C ILE A 115 -0.29 7.94 -4.96
N LEU A 116 0.29 7.73 -3.78
CA LEU A 116 1.72 7.91 -3.51
C LEU A 116 2.57 7.04 -4.44
N PHE A 117 2.21 5.76 -4.57
CA PHE A 117 2.86 4.81 -5.46
C PHE A 117 2.81 5.26 -6.93
N LEU A 118 1.68 5.79 -7.41
CA LEU A 118 1.59 6.30 -8.78
C LEU A 118 2.49 7.52 -8.98
N VAL A 119 2.50 8.43 -7.99
CA VAL A 119 3.35 9.63 -8.01
C VAL A 119 4.82 9.25 -8.01
N ASP A 120 5.23 8.32 -7.17
CA ASP A 120 6.59 7.77 -7.11
C ASP A 120 6.98 7.09 -8.43
N GLY A 121 6.09 6.28 -9.01
CA GLY A 121 6.31 5.67 -10.32
C GLY A 121 6.57 6.71 -11.42
N VAL A 122 5.82 7.82 -11.43
CA VAL A 122 6.02 8.92 -12.39
C VAL A 122 7.34 9.66 -12.16
N PHE A 123 7.71 9.94 -10.91
CA PHE A 123 8.99 10.58 -10.61
C PHE A 123 10.19 9.69 -10.94
N THR A 124 10.05 8.38 -10.73
CA THR A 124 11.04 7.38 -11.09
C THR A 124 11.25 7.32 -12.61
N PHE A 125 10.19 7.51 -13.41
CA PHE A 125 10.28 7.60 -14.88
C PHE A 125 10.87 8.91 -15.38
N ARG A 126 10.48 10.07 -14.81
CA ARG A 126 10.92 11.40 -15.29
C ARG A 126 12.38 11.75 -15.00
N LEU A 127 13.07 10.97 -14.18
CA LEU A 127 14.50 11.16 -13.88
C LEU A 127 15.42 10.37 -14.83
N GLU A 128 14.88 9.86 -15.96
CA GLU A 128 15.63 9.48 -17.17
C GLU A 128 16.05 10.71 -17.98
#